data_AF-A0A1M7FXZ4-F1
#
_entry.id   AF-A0A1M7FXZ4-F1
#
_cell.length_a   1.000
_cell.length_b   1.000
_cell.length_c   1.000
_cell.angle_alpha   90.00
_cell.angle_beta   90.00
_cell.angle_gamma   90.00
#
_symmetry.space_group_name_H-M   'P 1'
#
loop_
_entity.id
_entity.type
_entity.pdbx_description
1 polymer ?
#
loop_
_entity_poly.entity_id
_entity_poly.type
_entity_poly.pdbx_seq_one_letter_code
_entity_poly.pdbx_strand_id
1 'polypeptide(L)'
;MYMELVVFQELTKEISSECFFMTESQQEEKIIQVIDLHQFTKCLDPEIKILDYIQHPINTIEQNGEKKGILFHDMKHSSFIDCNTSEEFKRRHQLSELWFVFVEEDNVAHTTHYTDFIIENSLEIFYDQIFLFQFFQSDIKKLK
;
A
#
# COMPACT_ATOMS: atom_id res chain seq x y z
N MET A 1 0.63 8.77 -15.62
CA MET A 1 -0.83 8.59 -15.79
C MET A 1 -1.54 9.43 -14.73
N TYR A 2 -2.41 10.38 -15.09
CA TYR A 2 -3.10 11.25 -14.11
C TYR A 2 -4.32 10.52 -13.52
N MET A 3 -4.42 10.48 -12.19
CA MET A 3 -5.71 10.25 -11.52
C MET A 3 -6.67 11.37 -11.95
N GLU A 4 -7.92 11.04 -12.26
CA GLU A 4 -8.90 12.06 -12.61
C GLU A 4 -9.16 12.96 -11.39
N LEU A 5 -9.14 14.28 -11.60
CA LEU A 5 -9.30 15.29 -10.55
C LEU A 5 -10.58 15.09 -9.72
N VAL A 6 -11.65 14.57 -10.35
CA VAL A 6 -12.93 14.27 -9.70
C VAL A 6 -12.77 13.14 -8.68
N VAL A 7 -12.07 12.06 -9.04
CA VAL A 7 -11.81 10.92 -8.14
C VAL A 7 -10.95 11.37 -6.96
N PHE A 8 -9.92 12.18 -7.21
CA PHE A 8 -9.10 12.74 -6.13
C PHE A 8 -9.92 13.63 -5.16
N GLN A 9 -10.81 14.47 -5.69
CA GLN A 9 -11.68 15.33 -4.88
C GLN A 9 -12.70 14.54 -4.05
N GLU A 10 -13.27 13.47 -4.62
CA GLU A 10 -14.19 12.58 -3.90
C GLU A 10 -13.47 11.84 -2.77
N LEU A 11 -12.30 11.25 -3.05
CA LEU A 11 -11.48 10.56 -2.05
C LEU A 11 -11.04 11.50 -0.92
N THR A 12 -10.60 12.71 -1.26
CA THR A 12 -10.21 13.72 -0.26
C THR A 12 -11.38 14.04 0.65
N LYS A 13 -12.57 14.25 0.08
CA LYS A 13 -13.78 14.59 0.84
C LYS A 13 -14.23 13.44 1.74
N GLU A 14 -14.16 12.21 1.25
CA GLU A 14 -14.47 11.00 2.01
C GLU A 14 -13.52 10.86 3.20
N ILE A 15 -12.20 10.94 2.97
CA ILE A 15 -11.19 10.82 4.03
C ILE A 15 -11.34 11.95 5.05
N SER A 16 -11.51 13.21 4.64
CA SER A 16 -11.73 14.31 5.58
C SER A 16 -13.01 14.16 6.42
N SER A 17 -14.03 13.48 5.89
CA SER A 17 -15.29 13.23 6.60
C SER A 17 -15.21 12.03 7.54
N GLU A 18 -14.64 10.91 7.07
CA GLU A 18 -14.59 9.66 7.83
C GLU A 18 -13.42 9.62 8.83
N CYS A 19 -12.31 10.30 8.52
CA CYS A 19 -11.13 10.41 9.36
C CYS A 19 -11.10 11.73 10.15
N PHE A 20 -12.26 12.25 10.59
CA PHE A 20 -12.33 13.51 11.36
C PHE A 20 -11.55 13.48 12.69
N PHE A 21 -11.18 12.28 13.15
CA PHE A 21 -10.38 12.04 14.34
C PHE A 21 -8.86 12.15 14.11
N MET A 22 -8.42 12.23 12.85
CA MET A 22 -7.00 12.38 12.47
C MET A 22 -6.59 13.86 12.41
N THR A 23 -5.30 14.13 12.60
CA THR A 23 -4.73 15.46 12.30
C THR A 23 -4.65 15.71 10.80
N GLU A 24 -4.48 16.95 10.36
CA GLU A 24 -4.32 17.29 8.94
C GLU A 24 -3.20 16.49 8.27
N SER A 25 -2.03 16.40 8.92
CA SER A 25 -0.91 15.60 8.42
C SER A 25 -1.22 14.11 8.29
N GLN A 26 -1.98 13.53 9.22
CA GLN A 26 -2.41 12.14 9.13
C GLN A 26 -3.42 11.92 8.01
N GLN A 27 -4.31 12.89 7.78
CA GLN A 27 -5.26 12.84 6.66
C GLN A 27 -4.52 12.95 5.32
N GLU A 28 -3.49 13.79 5.22
CA GLU A 28 -2.64 13.89 4.03
C GLU A 28 -1.93 12.57 3.72
N GLU A 29 -1.28 11.96 4.72
CA GLU A 29 -0.67 10.62 4.58
C GLU A 29 -1.70 9.57 4.13
N LYS A 30 -2.92 9.65 4.68
CA LYS A 30 -4.01 8.74 4.33
C LYS A 30 -4.47 8.92 2.89
N ILE A 31 -4.59 10.17 2.42
CA ILE A 31 -4.92 10.49 1.04
C ILE A 31 -3.86 9.91 0.10
N ILE A 32 -2.58 10.09 0.40
CA ILE A 32 -1.47 9.55 -0.39
C ILE A 32 -1.57 8.02 -0.46
N GLN A 33 -1.74 7.34 0.69
CA GLN A 33 -1.90 5.89 0.73
C GLN A 33 -3.05 5.38 -0.15
N VAL A 34 -4.21 6.07 -0.13
CA VAL A 34 -5.37 5.67 -0.93
C VAL A 34 -5.11 5.89 -2.41
N ILE A 35 -4.41 6.95 -2.77
CA ILE A 35 -3.97 7.20 -4.15
C ILE A 35 -3.05 6.09 -4.64
N ASP A 36 -2.07 5.71 -3.83
CA ASP A 36 -1.17 4.60 -4.12
C ASP A 36 -1.94 3.29 -4.29
N LEU A 37 -2.90 3.00 -3.42
CA LEU A 37 -3.74 1.81 -3.50
C LEU A 37 -4.52 1.74 -4.82
N HIS A 38 -5.21 2.83 -5.17
CA HIS A 38 -5.97 2.89 -6.42
C HIS A 38 -5.08 2.72 -7.64
N GLN A 39 -3.92 3.38 -7.64
CA GLN A 39 -3.03 3.32 -8.78
C GLN A 39 -2.32 1.97 -8.89
N PHE A 40 -1.89 1.39 -7.77
CA PHE A 40 -1.27 0.08 -7.71
C PHE A 40 -2.24 -1.00 -8.20
N THR A 41 -3.46 -1.06 -7.65
CA THR A 41 -4.47 -2.05 -8.06
C THR A 41 -4.83 -1.92 -9.53
N LYS A 42 -5.01 -0.70 -10.03
CA LYS A 42 -5.26 -0.43 -11.46
C LYS A 42 -4.14 -0.93 -12.37
N CYS A 43 -2.87 -0.79 -11.95
CA CYS A 43 -1.73 -1.24 -12.74
C CYS A 43 -1.50 -2.75 -12.63
N LEU A 44 -1.77 -3.34 -11.47
CA LEU A 44 -1.56 -4.77 -11.22
C LEU A 44 -2.63 -5.62 -11.90
N ASP A 45 -3.90 -5.32 -11.61
CA ASP A 45 -5.05 -6.05 -12.08
C ASP A 45 -6.34 -5.22 -11.82
N PRO A 46 -6.98 -4.68 -12.87
CA PRO A 46 -8.16 -3.83 -12.71
C PRO A 46 -9.40 -4.56 -12.17
N GLU A 47 -9.39 -5.90 -12.08
CA GLU A 47 -10.47 -6.66 -11.47
C GLU A 47 -10.39 -6.71 -9.93
N ILE A 48 -9.27 -6.24 -9.34
CA ILE A 48 -9.11 -6.14 -7.89
C ILE A 48 -10.14 -5.17 -7.31
N LYS A 49 -10.85 -5.61 -6.27
CA LYS A 49 -11.77 -4.77 -5.51
C LYS A 49 -11.12 -4.30 -4.22
N ILE A 50 -11.22 -3.01 -3.94
CA ILE A 50 -10.79 -2.43 -2.67
C ILE A 50 -11.92 -2.62 -1.64
N LEU A 51 -11.62 -3.21 -0.48
CA LEU A 51 -12.60 -3.53 0.56
C LEU A 51 -12.52 -2.58 1.77
N ASP A 52 -11.32 -2.28 2.23
CA ASP A 52 -11.08 -1.35 3.35
C ASP A 52 -9.72 -0.70 3.19
N TYR A 53 -9.68 0.61 3.34
CA TYR A 53 -8.47 1.43 3.33
C TYR A 53 -8.52 2.52 4.37
N ILE A 54 -9.53 2.58 5.25
CA ILE A 54 -9.74 3.73 6.15
C ILE A 54 -9.30 3.39 7.56
N GLN A 55 -9.67 2.20 8.05
CA GLN A 55 -9.58 1.88 9.47
C GLN A 55 -8.17 1.49 9.92
N HIS A 56 -7.34 1.03 8.98
CA HIS A 56 -6.03 0.44 9.30
C HIS A 56 -4.95 0.90 8.32
N PRO A 57 -3.66 0.85 8.72
CA PRO A 57 -2.54 1.06 7.82
C PRO A 57 -2.44 -0.01 6.71
N ILE A 58 -2.94 -1.22 6.99
CA ILE A 58 -3.02 -2.30 6.00
C ILE A 58 -4.34 -2.18 5.26
N ASN A 59 -4.25 -2.00 3.96
CA ASN A 59 -5.39 -1.94 3.07
C ASN A 59 -5.85 -3.36 2.75
N THR A 60 -7.14 -3.61 2.72
CA THR A 60 -7.71 -4.91 2.37
C THR A 60 -8.30 -4.85 0.97
N ILE A 61 -7.90 -5.79 0.12
CA ILE A 61 -8.43 -5.97 -1.23
C ILE A 61 -9.01 -7.38 -1.41
N GLU A 62 -9.84 -7.56 -2.43
CA GLU A 62 -10.30 -8.86 -2.90
C GLU A 62 -9.82 -9.08 -4.33
N GLN A 63 -9.14 -10.21 -4.57
CA GLN A 63 -8.71 -10.66 -5.89
C GLN A 63 -9.08 -12.13 -6.04
N ASN A 64 -9.81 -12.48 -7.11
CA ASN A 64 -10.25 -13.86 -7.38
C ASN A 64 -11.02 -14.53 -6.23
N GLY A 65 -11.76 -13.73 -5.44
CA GLY A 65 -12.55 -14.21 -4.30
C GLY A 65 -11.74 -14.43 -3.02
N GLU A 66 -10.45 -14.10 -3.01
CA GLU A 66 -9.59 -14.13 -1.83
C GLU A 66 -9.27 -12.74 -1.31
N LYS A 67 -9.26 -12.58 0.02
CA LYS A 67 -8.92 -11.31 0.67
C LYS A 67 -7.42 -11.22 0.91
N LYS A 68 -6.82 -10.10 0.53
CA LYS A 68 -5.38 -9.86 0.67
C LYS A 68 -5.15 -8.52 1.37
N GLY A 69 -4.10 -8.44 2.16
CA GLY A 69 -3.67 -7.19 2.79
C GLY A 69 -2.53 -6.56 2.01
N ILE A 70 -2.52 -5.24 1.89
CA ILE A 70 -1.46 -4.46 1.24
C ILE A 70 -0.96 -3.41 2.21
N LEU A 71 0.33 -3.46 2.50
CA LEU A 71 1.05 -2.41 3.22
C LEU A 71 1.95 -1.65 2.25
N PHE A 72 1.72 -0.34 2.13
CA PHE A 72 2.58 0.56 1.37
C PHE A 72 3.69 1.12 2.26
N HIS A 73 4.89 1.21 1.72
CA HIS A 73 6.05 1.74 2.41
C HIS A 73 6.88 2.62 1.48
N ASP A 74 7.02 3.88 1.87
CA ASP A 74 7.97 4.82 1.27
C ASP A 74 9.26 4.85 2.12
N MET A 75 10.38 4.45 1.53
CA MET A 75 11.67 4.40 2.24
C MET A 75 12.16 5.76 2.76
N LYS A 76 11.70 6.88 2.19
CA LYS A 76 12.16 8.23 2.57
C LYS A 76 11.39 8.80 3.76
N HIS A 77 10.13 8.40 3.90
CA HIS A 77 9.17 9.07 4.76
C HIS A 77 8.49 8.14 5.77
N SER A 78 8.61 6.83 5.62
CA SER A 78 7.89 5.87 6.46
C SER A 78 8.58 5.56 7.77
N SER A 79 7.76 5.33 8.79
CA SER A 79 8.17 4.87 10.11
C SER A 79 8.44 3.35 10.14
N PHE A 80 8.92 2.86 11.28
CA PHE A 80 9.31 1.48 11.51
C PHE A 80 8.20 0.47 11.17
N ILE A 81 8.56 -0.63 10.52
CA ILE A 81 7.62 -1.70 10.12
C ILE A 81 7.44 -2.67 11.28
N ASP A 82 6.26 -2.64 11.92
CA ASP A 82 5.89 -3.65 12.90
C ASP A 82 5.30 -4.89 12.21
N CYS A 83 6.19 -5.81 11.84
CA CYS A 83 5.83 -7.07 11.18
C CYS A 83 4.91 -7.96 12.03
N ASN A 84 5.00 -7.89 13.37
CA ASN A 84 4.13 -8.68 14.25
C ASN A 84 2.70 -8.17 14.22
N THR A 85 2.53 -6.85 14.17
CA THR A 85 1.21 -6.24 14.01
C THR A 85 0.58 -6.62 12.67
N SER A 86 1.38 -6.70 11.59
CA SER A 86 0.89 -7.17 10.29
C SER A 86 0.40 -8.62 10.31
N GLU A 87 1.15 -9.55 10.88
CA GLU A 87 0.72 -10.95 10.99
C GLU A 87 -0.53 -11.12 11.86
N GLU A 88 -0.62 -10.41 12.97
CA GLU A 88 -1.82 -10.39 13.79
C GLU A 88 -3.03 -9.86 13.02
N PHE A 89 -2.83 -8.84 12.18
CA PHE A 89 -3.87 -8.32 11.29
C PHE A 89 -4.33 -9.36 10.27
N LYS A 90 -3.41 -10.03 9.57
CA LYS A 90 -3.71 -11.13 8.63
C LYS A 90 -4.60 -12.18 9.28
N ARG A 91 -4.25 -12.62 10.48
CA ARG A 91 -4.99 -13.63 11.24
C ARG A 91 -6.38 -13.14 11.64
N ARG A 92 -6.51 -11.91 12.14
CA ARG A 92 -7.80 -11.34 12.59
C ARG A 92 -8.77 -11.12 11.45
N HIS A 93 -8.27 -10.65 10.31
CA HIS A 93 -9.08 -10.32 9.13
C HIS A 93 -9.20 -11.47 8.12
N GLN A 94 -8.61 -12.64 8.43
CA GLN A 94 -8.65 -13.87 7.62
C GLN A 94 -8.16 -13.63 6.18
N LEU A 95 -7.05 -12.89 6.07
CA LEU A 95 -6.43 -12.61 4.78
C LEU A 95 -5.62 -13.83 4.33
N SER A 96 -5.76 -14.23 3.07
CA SER A 96 -4.98 -15.33 2.49
C SER A 96 -3.52 -14.93 2.32
N GLU A 97 -3.28 -13.68 1.89
CA GLU A 97 -1.96 -13.14 1.63
C GLU A 97 -1.77 -11.76 2.28
N LEU A 98 -0.53 -11.47 2.66
CA LEU A 98 -0.03 -10.13 2.96
C LEU A 98 1.00 -9.71 1.92
N TRP A 99 0.80 -8.54 1.35
CA TRP A 99 1.66 -7.96 0.34
C TRP A 99 2.34 -6.71 0.89
N PHE A 100 3.63 -6.61 0.62
CA PHE A 100 4.42 -5.43 0.93
C PHE A 100 4.75 -4.70 -0.37
N VAL A 101 4.49 -3.39 -0.42
CA VAL A 101 4.71 -2.59 -1.63
C VAL A 101 5.59 -1.41 -1.29
N PHE A 102 6.81 -1.40 -1.85
CA PHE A 102 7.65 -0.21 -1.87
C PHE A 102 7.08 0.79 -2.87
N VAL A 103 6.85 2.02 -2.44
CA VAL A 103 6.43 3.12 -3.33
C VAL A 103 7.66 3.96 -3.66
N GLU A 104 8.02 4.03 -4.94
CA GLU A 104 9.14 4.84 -5.42
C GLU A 104 8.64 5.94 -6.35
N GLU A 105 8.89 7.18 -5.94
CA GLU A 105 8.60 8.39 -6.69
C GLU A 105 9.79 8.84 -7.57
N ASP A 106 11.00 8.30 -7.36
CA ASP A 106 12.15 8.68 -8.17
C ASP A 106 12.21 7.92 -9.51
N ASN A 107 12.78 8.58 -10.52
CA ASN A 107 13.00 8.00 -11.84
C ASN A 107 14.14 6.96 -11.88
N VAL A 108 14.91 6.80 -10.81
CA VAL A 108 16.08 5.92 -10.75
C VAL A 108 15.88 4.89 -9.65
N ALA A 109 15.45 3.69 -10.03
CA ALA A 109 15.27 2.59 -9.10
C ALA A 109 16.62 2.03 -8.62
N HIS A 110 16.96 2.26 -7.35
CA HIS A 110 18.14 1.67 -6.73
C HIS A 110 17.83 0.27 -6.17
N THR A 111 17.68 -0.71 -7.06
CA THR A 111 17.31 -2.10 -6.74
C THR A 111 18.11 -2.78 -5.60
N THR A 112 19.38 -2.40 -5.40
CA THR A 112 20.21 -2.95 -4.32
C THR A 112 19.69 -2.58 -2.92
N HIS A 113 19.21 -1.34 -2.73
CA HIS A 113 18.75 -0.87 -1.41
C HIS A 113 17.49 -1.58 -0.93
N TYR A 114 16.59 -1.95 -1.84
CA TYR A 114 15.38 -2.70 -1.49
C TYR A 114 15.70 -4.12 -1.02
N THR A 115 16.67 -4.77 -1.66
CA THR A 115 17.05 -6.14 -1.30
C THR A 115 17.67 -6.20 0.10
N ASP A 116 18.58 -5.27 0.39
CA ASP A 116 19.20 -5.17 1.72
C ASP A 116 18.14 -4.91 2.80
N PHE A 117 17.19 -4.00 2.55
CA PHE A 117 16.12 -3.70 3.49
C PHE A 117 15.17 -4.88 3.74
N ILE A 118 14.83 -5.64 2.69
CA ILE A 118 14.01 -6.85 2.80
C ILE A 118 14.69 -7.87 3.73
N ILE A 119 16.00 -8.06 3.57
CA ILE A 119 16.80 -9.01 4.37
C ILE A 119 16.92 -8.51 5.81
N GLU A 120 17.32 -7.25 6.02
CA GLU A 120 17.53 -6.66 7.35
C GLU A 120 16.27 -6.69 8.21
N ASN A 121 15.10 -6.47 7.60
CA ASN A 121 13.80 -6.49 8.28
C ASN A 121 13.10 -7.85 8.20
N SER A 122 13.72 -8.85 7.58
CA SER A 122 13.16 -10.20 7.39
C SER A 122 11.75 -10.20 6.77
N LEU A 123 11.48 -9.27 5.85
CA LEU A 123 10.14 -9.08 5.27
C LEU A 123 9.64 -10.34 4.56
N GLU A 124 10.54 -11.14 3.99
CA GLU A 124 10.18 -12.39 3.32
C GLU A 124 9.55 -13.43 4.26
N ILE A 125 9.69 -13.29 5.57
CA ILE A 125 9.07 -14.20 6.54
C ILE A 125 7.59 -13.83 6.77
N PHE A 126 7.27 -12.54 6.68
CA PHE A 126 5.96 -11.99 7.07
C PHE A 126 5.05 -11.68 5.88
N TYR A 127 5.63 -11.40 4.72
CA TYR A 127 4.88 -11.01 3.53
C TYR A 127 5.00 -12.08 2.43
N ASP A 128 3.86 -12.49 1.91
CA ASP A 128 3.75 -13.52 0.87
C ASP A 128 4.28 -13.00 -0.47
N GLN A 129 4.03 -11.73 -0.77
CA GLN A 129 4.48 -11.04 -1.98
C GLN A 129 5.15 -9.71 -1.64
N ILE A 130 6.21 -9.36 -2.37
CA ILE A 130 6.87 -8.07 -2.22
C ILE A 130 6.98 -7.41 -3.59
N PHE A 131 6.51 -6.17 -3.69
CA PHE A 131 6.48 -5.40 -4.93
C PHE A 131 7.27 -4.09 -4.77
N LEU A 132 7.83 -3.63 -5.88
CA LEU A 132 8.26 -2.26 -6.11
C LEU A 132 7.26 -1.62 -7.07
N PHE A 133 6.61 -0.55 -6.62
CA PHE A 133 5.68 0.23 -7.41
C PHE A 133 6.31 1.58 -7.75
N GLN A 134 6.58 1.79 -9.04
CA GLN A 134 7.10 3.04 -9.56
C GLN A 134 5.94 3.95 -9.97
N PHE A 135 5.55 4.85 -9.06
CA PHE A 135 4.28 5.58 -9.17
C PHE A 135 4.14 6.34 -10.50
N PHE A 136 5.15 7.14 -10.87
CA PHE A 136 5.10 7.96 -12.09
C PHE A 136 5.14 7.14 -13.38
N GLN A 137 5.85 6.02 -13.36
CA GLN A 137 5.98 5.12 -14.51
C GLN A 137 4.77 4.17 -14.62
N SER A 138 3.95 4.08 -13.56
CA SER A 138 2.83 3.14 -13.48
C SER A 138 3.28 1.71 -13.74
N ASP A 139 4.50 1.38 -13.28
CA ASP A 139 5.13 0.07 -13.45
C ASP A 139 5.22 -0.63 -12.10
N ILE A 140 4.99 -1.94 -12.11
CA ILE A 140 5.05 -2.79 -10.93
C ILE A 140 6.04 -3.91 -11.18
N LYS A 141 7.06 -3.96 -10.34
CA LYS A 141 8.05 -5.03 -10.34
C LYS A 141 7.85 -5.91 -9.12
N LYS A 142 7.64 -7.20 -9.35
CA LYS A 142 7.65 -8.20 -8.29
C LYS A 142 9.10 -8.50 -7.87
N LEU A 143 9.38 -8.39 -6.57
CA LEU A 143 10.70 -8.65 -5.98
C LEU A 143 10.78 -10.05 -5.35
N LYS A 144 9.66 -10.55 -4.81
CA LYS A 144 9.47 -11.89 -4.28
C LYS A 144 8.14 -12.44 -4.78
#